data_AF-A0A5B8YIN3-F1
#
_entry.id   AF-A0A5B8YIN3-F1
#
_cell.length_a   1.000
_cell.length_b   1.000
_cell.length_c   1.000
_cell.angle_alpha   90.00
_cell.angle_beta   90.00
_cell.angle_gamma   90.00
#
_symmetry.space_group_name_H-M   'P 1'
#
loop_
_entity.id
_entity.type
_entity.pdbx_description
1 polymer ?
#
loop_
_entity_poly.entity_id
_entity_poly.type
_entity_poly.pdbx_seq_one_letter_code
_entity_poly.pdbx_strand_id
1 'polypeptide(L)'
;MNKEHTSFITGLLSNPNLSSAQRDKVVELALRDLSKNGSEKRILQDLEFIKGKIGIKSRNEFEEDNGISSNGMSLREGCGEVDEIDGSSTKDNKELNQNMITGWSLPPLNKEQKNSFKEYLNEKDYKQLIDHSDYISKVNQVITGDKTSGYQQRVSSLPTYINPAPLSKFLIAYNQDPILKYTCHEIDDIEIIKEINALCKTEQYDLLKHQELIHKSYKNLVQDHFAHSSIKNLILVYLTGDSFTGNIKTWSTENIKINWNSSELLEWVKKNPGVVPNPGENLINKIKNRGFKFNKGISSELSGERITSFSGLVIHFKHLFHIKGDNPLKTMIKRINEKEDWTEKINFQIEHKDFWDNLELFTDVDRLIQSYRKIIKIILEAVEKFNLDKPEIHLIFKEEDNNVIFSIHHQNTYYRKTINNSLERIGDLQTELIKKQINGLSDLYLKADFGHSQFAEINLWDGNPREKKILNKFHGVQYTLKFKK
;
A
#
# COMPACT_ATOMS: atom_id res chain seq x y z
N MET A 1 -1.97 -17.67 37.75
CA MET A 1 -1.56 -18.91 37.04
C MET A 1 -1.88 -20.10 37.94
N ASN A 2 -2.48 -21.18 37.42
CA ASN A 2 -2.66 -22.39 38.23
C ASN A 2 -1.26 -22.94 38.60
N LYS A 3 -1.05 -23.45 39.82
CA LYS A 3 0.29 -23.93 40.27
C LYS A 3 0.91 -24.93 39.30
N GLU A 4 0.07 -25.69 38.60
CA GLU A 4 0.44 -26.66 37.57
C GLU A 4 1.12 -26.04 36.35
N HIS A 5 0.62 -24.91 35.83
CA HIS A 5 1.22 -24.25 34.65
C HIS A 5 2.60 -23.64 34.96
N THR A 6 2.78 -23.07 36.15
CA THR A 6 4.08 -22.52 36.56
C THR A 6 5.11 -23.65 36.75
N SER A 7 4.67 -24.76 37.37
CA SER A 7 5.50 -25.95 37.57
C SER A 7 5.89 -26.59 36.22
N PHE A 8 4.95 -26.65 35.27
CA PHE A 8 5.21 -27.18 33.93
C PHE A 8 6.26 -26.36 33.17
N ILE A 9 6.12 -25.03 33.11
CA ILE A 9 7.07 -24.16 32.39
C ILE A 9 8.44 -24.21 33.07
N THR A 10 8.48 -24.18 34.40
CA THR A 10 9.75 -24.27 35.14
C THR A 10 10.43 -25.62 34.92
N GLY A 11 9.67 -26.72 34.89
CA GLY A 11 10.18 -28.04 34.55
C GLY A 11 10.71 -28.13 33.11
N LEU A 12 10.01 -27.50 32.16
CA LEU A 12 10.43 -27.45 30.75
C LEU A 12 11.74 -26.67 30.59
N LEU A 13 11.85 -25.49 31.23
CA LEU A 13 13.04 -24.63 31.15
C LEU A 13 14.25 -25.20 31.89
N SER A 14 14.02 -26.08 32.87
CA SER A 14 15.08 -26.78 33.59
C SER A 14 15.63 -27.99 32.83
N ASN A 15 15.08 -28.33 31.66
CA ASN A 15 15.54 -29.46 30.87
C ASN A 15 16.93 -29.17 30.24
N PRO A 16 17.98 -29.95 30.57
CA PRO A 16 19.34 -29.72 30.07
C PRO A 16 19.46 -29.92 28.55
N ASN A 17 18.52 -30.61 27.91
CA ASN A 17 18.54 -30.87 26.47
C ASN A 17 17.98 -29.71 25.63
N LEU A 18 17.41 -28.68 26.25
CA LEU A 18 16.97 -27.48 25.52
C LEU A 18 18.12 -26.49 25.36
N SER A 19 18.39 -26.11 24.11
CA SER A 19 19.33 -25.03 23.80
C SER A 19 18.80 -23.67 24.27
N SER A 20 19.68 -22.67 24.40
CA SER A 20 19.28 -21.32 24.82
C SER A 20 18.16 -20.75 23.95
N ALA A 21 18.27 -20.88 22.62
CA ALA A 21 17.26 -20.40 21.68
C ALA A 21 15.91 -21.10 21.84
N GLN A 22 15.91 -22.39 22.19
CA GLN A 22 14.67 -23.13 22.46
C GLN A 22 14.03 -22.69 23.78
N ARG A 23 14.85 -22.43 24.81
CA ARG A 23 14.36 -21.86 26.09
C ARG A 23 13.77 -20.47 25.89
N ASP A 24 14.41 -19.63 25.07
CA ASP A 24 13.89 -18.31 24.70
C ASP A 24 12.53 -18.42 24.01
N LYS A 25 12.39 -19.38 23.08
CA LYS A 25 11.11 -19.62 22.39
C LYS A 25 10.02 -20.13 23.32
N VAL A 26 10.36 -20.99 24.28
CA VAL A 26 9.42 -21.48 25.31
C VAL A 26 8.91 -20.32 26.17
N VAL A 27 9.80 -19.42 26.60
CA VAL A 27 9.43 -18.23 27.38
C VAL A 27 8.56 -17.28 26.56
N GLU A 28 8.89 -17.06 25.29
CA GLU A 28 8.11 -16.21 24.38
C GLU A 28 6.68 -16.76 24.17
N LEU A 29 6.55 -18.07 23.95
CA LEU A 29 5.26 -18.73 23.77
C LEU A 29 4.41 -18.67 25.05
N ALA A 30 5.03 -18.90 26.21
CA ALA A 30 4.36 -18.78 27.50
C ALA A 30 3.84 -17.35 27.74
N LEU A 31 4.66 -16.33 27.46
CA LEU A 31 4.27 -14.92 27.58
C LEU A 31 3.09 -14.59 26.65
N ARG A 32 3.13 -15.09 25.41
CA ARG A 32 2.09 -14.85 24.42
C ARG A 32 0.77 -15.51 24.77
N ASP A 33 0.81 -16.69 25.39
CA ASP A 33 -0.38 -17.38 25.87
C ASP A 33 -1.00 -16.67 27.09
N LEU A 34 -0.15 -16.21 28.00
CA LEU A 34 -0.58 -15.45 29.18
C LEU A 34 -1.14 -14.06 28.83
N SER A 35 -0.59 -13.39 27.81
CA SER A 35 -1.12 -12.09 27.35
C SER A 35 -2.51 -12.20 26.73
N LYS A 36 -2.88 -13.36 26.18
CA LYS A 36 -4.21 -13.60 25.59
C LYS A 36 -5.30 -13.78 26.64
N ASN A 37 -4.94 -14.26 27.83
CA ASN A 37 -5.88 -14.57 28.91
C ASN A 37 -6.04 -13.42 29.93
N GLY A 38 -5.46 -12.24 29.67
CA GLY A 38 -5.74 -11.01 30.40
C GLY A 38 -5.28 -10.95 31.87
N SER A 39 -4.39 -11.84 32.34
CA SER A 39 -4.03 -11.91 33.76
C SER A 39 -2.75 -11.16 34.15
N GLU A 40 -2.93 -10.19 35.06
CA GLU A 40 -2.08 -9.67 36.14
C GLU A 40 -0.56 -9.44 35.92
N LYS A 41 -0.17 -8.16 36.08
CA LYS A 41 1.19 -7.59 36.19
C LYS A 41 2.19 -8.41 37.03
N ARG A 42 1.71 -9.20 37.99
CA ARG A 42 2.51 -10.08 38.86
C ARG A 42 3.15 -11.25 38.12
N ILE A 43 2.50 -11.76 37.07
CA ILE A 43 3.00 -12.89 36.26
C ILE A 43 4.12 -12.45 35.30
N LEU A 44 4.03 -11.22 34.79
CA LEU A 44 5.12 -10.60 34.01
C LEU A 44 6.38 -10.40 34.89
N GLN A 45 6.20 -10.02 36.16
CA GLN A 45 7.29 -9.89 37.13
C GLN A 45 7.93 -11.24 37.47
N ASP A 46 7.15 -12.31 37.65
CA ASP A 46 7.66 -13.66 37.91
C ASP A 46 8.46 -14.21 36.71
N LEU A 47 8.03 -13.91 35.48
CA LEU A 47 8.73 -14.33 34.26
C LEU A 47 10.00 -13.50 33.98
N GLU A 48 10.02 -12.21 34.31
CA GLU A 48 11.26 -11.42 34.31
C GLU A 48 12.25 -11.91 35.38
N PHE A 49 11.76 -12.29 36.55
CA PHE A 49 12.58 -12.92 37.60
C PHE A 49 13.18 -14.24 37.12
N ILE A 50 12.40 -15.09 36.42
CA ILE A 50 12.89 -16.34 35.82
C ILE A 50 13.94 -16.05 34.74
N LYS A 51 13.72 -15.06 33.85
CA LYS A 51 14.71 -14.61 32.85
C LYS A 51 16.03 -14.18 33.50
N GLY A 52 15.95 -13.46 34.63
CA GLY A 52 17.12 -13.06 35.41
C GLY A 52 17.87 -14.26 36.01
N LYS A 53 17.15 -15.27 36.51
CA LYS A 53 17.75 -16.51 37.05
C LYS A 53 18.43 -17.39 35.99
N ILE A 54 17.99 -17.33 34.74
CA ILE A 54 18.54 -18.14 33.63
C ILE A 54 19.52 -17.37 32.73
N GLY A 55 19.84 -16.11 33.05
CA GLY A 55 20.94 -15.36 32.45
C GLY A 55 20.67 -14.71 31.08
N ILE A 56 19.40 -14.44 30.72
CA ILE A 56 19.04 -13.83 29.43
C ILE A 56 19.07 -12.29 29.55
N LYS A 57 19.92 -11.60 28.77
CA LYS A 57 20.02 -10.12 28.75
C LYS A 57 19.08 -9.49 27.71
N SER A 58 18.41 -8.39 28.08
CA SER A 58 17.64 -7.54 27.17
C SER A 58 18.56 -6.67 26.30
N ARG A 59 18.22 -6.55 25.01
CA ARG A 59 19.00 -5.83 24.00
C ARG A 59 18.31 -4.49 23.71
N ASN A 60 18.78 -3.40 24.32
CA ASN A 60 18.52 -2.01 23.93
C ASN A 60 19.42 -1.10 24.77
N GLU A 61 20.57 -0.72 24.24
CA GLU A 61 21.39 0.45 24.61
C GLU A 61 22.61 0.47 23.68
N PHE A 62 22.70 1.45 22.78
CA PHE A 62 23.95 2.05 22.28
C PHE A 62 23.64 3.37 21.54
N GLU A 63 24.22 4.42 22.10
CA GLU A 63 24.58 5.78 21.64
C GLU A 63 25.42 5.75 20.32
N GLU A 64 25.80 6.79 19.56
CA GLU A 64 25.78 8.27 19.60
C GLU A 64 26.30 8.80 18.22
N ASP A 65 25.81 9.98 17.79
CA ASP A 65 26.54 11.16 17.27
C ASP A 65 27.28 11.28 15.89
N ASN A 66 27.33 12.57 15.44
CA ASN A 66 27.97 13.24 14.27
C ASN A 66 27.10 13.41 13.00
N GLY A 67 27.00 14.55 12.29
CA GLY A 67 27.68 15.85 12.35
C GLY A 67 27.54 16.58 10.99
N ILE A 68 26.97 17.79 11.03
CA ILE A 68 26.99 18.98 10.14
C ILE A 68 27.83 18.95 8.83
N SER A 69 27.26 19.42 7.70
CA SER A 69 27.83 20.48 6.82
C SER A 69 26.93 20.85 5.62
N SER A 70 27.07 22.10 5.18
CA SER A 70 26.20 22.97 4.39
C SER A 70 26.64 23.23 2.93
N ASN A 71 25.80 24.03 2.23
CA ASN A 71 25.99 24.78 0.96
C ASN A 71 25.61 24.00 -0.32
N GLY A 72 24.80 24.48 -1.26
CA GLY A 72 24.26 25.82 -1.54
C GLY A 72 24.60 26.21 -2.98
N MET A 73 23.62 26.38 -3.87
CA MET A 73 23.73 27.26 -5.05
C MET A 73 22.40 27.42 -5.79
N SER A 74 22.07 28.68 -6.09
CA SER A 74 20.96 29.13 -6.92
C SER A 74 21.43 29.38 -8.37
N LEU A 75 20.47 29.52 -9.30
CA LEU A 75 20.34 30.53 -10.36
C LEU A 75 19.17 30.09 -11.29
N ARG A 76 18.10 30.91 -11.42
CA ARG A 76 17.75 31.77 -12.58
C ARG A 76 17.37 30.96 -13.84
N GLU A 77 16.43 31.32 -14.72
CA GLU A 77 15.41 32.37 -14.97
C GLU A 77 14.81 31.92 -16.33
N GLY A 78 13.57 32.27 -16.68
CA GLY A 78 13.17 32.24 -18.10
C GLY A 78 11.69 31.94 -18.40
N CYS A 79 10.95 33.00 -18.64
CA CYS A 79 9.55 33.05 -19.11
C CYS A 79 9.37 32.57 -20.56
N GLY A 80 8.12 32.26 -20.94
CA GLY A 80 7.71 32.15 -22.35
C GLY A 80 6.33 31.52 -22.56
N GLU A 81 5.28 32.33 -22.41
CA GLU A 81 3.94 32.23 -23.04
C GLU A 81 4.04 32.05 -24.58
N VAL A 82 3.05 31.68 -25.41
CA VAL A 82 1.65 31.21 -25.43
C VAL A 82 1.40 30.93 -26.94
N ASP A 83 0.55 29.96 -27.32
CA ASP A 83 -0.55 30.17 -28.28
C ASP A 83 -1.30 28.88 -28.63
N GLU A 84 -2.62 29.05 -28.69
CA GLU A 84 -3.70 28.11 -28.94
C GLU A 84 -3.84 27.74 -30.43
N ILE A 85 -4.60 26.66 -30.72
CA ILE A 85 -5.90 26.70 -31.42
C ILE A 85 -6.35 25.27 -31.82
N ASP A 86 -7.60 24.97 -31.44
CA ASP A 86 -8.67 24.10 -32.01
C ASP A 86 -8.34 22.77 -32.72
N GLY A 87 -9.16 21.71 -32.62
CA GLY A 87 -10.55 21.58 -32.17
C GLY A 87 -11.31 20.58 -33.07
N SER A 88 -12.39 20.01 -32.53
CA SER A 88 -13.30 18.97 -33.09
C SER A 88 -12.85 17.51 -32.87
N SER A 89 -13.70 16.52 -32.54
CA SER A 89 -15.17 16.43 -32.55
C SER A 89 -15.66 15.26 -31.67
N THR A 90 -16.68 15.53 -30.85
CA THR A 90 -17.92 14.75 -30.56
C THR A 90 -17.94 13.22 -30.36
N LYS A 91 -18.60 12.85 -29.25
CA LYS A 91 -19.79 11.98 -29.10
C LYS A 91 -19.67 10.59 -28.43
N ASP A 92 -20.59 10.43 -27.46
CA ASP A 92 -21.34 9.24 -27.04
C ASP A 92 -20.61 8.10 -26.29
N ASN A 93 -20.86 7.99 -24.97
CA ASN A 93 -21.76 6.96 -24.42
C ASN A 93 -21.86 7.04 -22.89
N LYS A 94 -23.09 7.32 -22.41
CA LYS A 94 -23.57 7.06 -21.05
C LYS A 94 -24.10 5.62 -20.97
N GLU A 95 -24.12 5.11 -19.75
CA GLU A 95 -24.78 3.87 -19.28
C GLU A 95 -24.02 2.54 -19.51
N LEU A 96 -23.47 2.00 -18.41
CA LEU A 96 -23.78 0.65 -17.91
C LEU A 96 -22.88 0.27 -16.72
N ASN A 97 -23.51 0.01 -15.57
CA ASN A 97 -23.20 -1.03 -14.57
C ASN A 97 -23.28 -0.56 -13.10
N GLN A 98 -24.52 -0.46 -12.64
CA GLN A 98 -24.89 -0.91 -11.29
C GLN A 98 -25.37 -2.37 -11.39
N ASN A 99 -25.09 -3.15 -10.35
CA ASN A 99 -25.47 -4.56 -10.09
C ASN A 99 -24.48 -5.60 -10.62
N MET A 100 -23.73 -6.22 -9.70
CA MET A 100 -23.82 -7.65 -9.37
C MET A 100 -22.87 -7.98 -8.21
N ILE A 101 -23.39 -7.88 -6.98
CA ILE A 101 -22.87 -8.59 -5.81
C ILE A 101 -24.02 -9.51 -5.37
N THR A 102 -23.94 -10.83 -5.63
CA THR A 102 -24.57 -11.89 -4.80
C THR A 102 -24.22 -13.29 -5.32
N GLY A 103 -23.71 -14.16 -4.44
CA GLY A 103 -23.42 -15.60 -4.67
C GLY A 103 -22.19 -15.82 -5.55
N TRP A 104 -21.40 -16.88 -5.43
CA TRP A 104 -21.74 -18.21 -5.92
C TRP A 104 -20.64 -19.18 -5.43
N SER A 105 -21.04 -20.42 -5.10
CA SER A 105 -20.13 -21.54 -4.75
C SER A 105 -19.35 -22.04 -5.96
N LEU A 106 -18.11 -22.49 -5.73
CA LEU A 106 -17.17 -22.98 -6.76
C LEU A 106 -17.55 -24.37 -7.31
N PRO A 107 -17.43 -24.61 -8.63
CA PRO A 107 -17.32 -25.96 -9.18
C PRO A 107 -15.86 -26.49 -9.05
N PRO A 108 -15.64 -27.80 -8.87
CA PRO A 108 -14.31 -28.36 -8.73
C PRO A 108 -13.53 -28.40 -10.05
N LEU A 109 -12.22 -28.12 -9.98
CA LEU A 109 -11.25 -28.19 -11.08
C LEU A 109 -11.17 -29.59 -11.71
N ASN A 110 -11.04 -29.63 -13.04
CA ASN A 110 -10.93 -30.88 -13.78
C ASN A 110 -9.49 -31.45 -13.75
N LYS A 111 -9.34 -32.70 -14.20
CA LYS A 111 -8.11 -33.50 -14.06
C LYS A 111 -6.95 -32.99 -14.93
N GLU A 112 -7.24 -32.33 -16.05
CA GLU A 112 -6.22 -31.76 -16.95
C GLU A 112 -5.61 -30.47 -16.39
N GLN A 113 -6.42 -29.62 -15.75
CA GLN A 113 -5.95 -28.44 -15.02
C GLN A 113 -5.05 -28.78 -13.82
N LYS A 114 -5.27 -29.95 -13.20
CA LYS A 114 -4.42 -30.48 -12.12
C LYS A 114 -3.09 -31.04 -12.62
N ASN A 115 -3.02 -31.46 -13.89
CA ASN A 115 -1.85 -32.15 -14.43
C ASN A 115 -0.82 -31.20 -15.05
N SER A 116 -1.22 -30.06 -15.64
CA SER A 116 -0.24 -29.07 -16.14
C SER A 116 0.49 -28.31 -15.01
N PHE A 117 -0.04 -28.36 -13.78
CA PHE A 117 0.51 -27.67 -12.60
C PHE A 117 1.46 -28.54 -11.75
N LYS A 118 1.46 -29.87 -11.93
CA LYS A 118 2.31 -30.78 -11.16
C LYS A 118 3.78 -30.80 -11.61
N GLU A 119 4.09 -30.23 -12.77
CA GLU A 119 5.46 -30.20 -13.29
C GLU A 119 6.32 -29.04 -12.75
N TYR A 120 5.73 -28.04 -12.08
CA TYR A 120 6.48 -26.81 -11.74
C TYR A 120 6.56 -26.42 -10.26
N LEU A 121 5.77 -27.00 -9.35
CA LEU A 121 5.89 -26.75 -7.90
C LEU A 121 5.44 -27.95 -7.05
N ASN A 122 6.12 -28.18 -5.92
CA ASN A 122 5.76 -29.21 -4.94
C ASN A 122 4.52 -28.77 -4.13
N GLU A 123 3.49 -29.61 -4.07
CA GLU A 123 2.16 -29.33 -3.51
C GLU A 123 2.17 -28.85 -2.04
N LYS A 124 3.26 -29.13 -1.33
CA LYS A 124 3.49 -28.76 0.07
C LYS A 124 3.82 -27.28 0.27
N ASP A 125 4.51 -26.66 -0.69
CA ASP A 125 4.97 -25.27 -0.59
C ASP A 125 3.87 -24.26 -0.95
N TYR A 126 2.95 -24.67 -1.84
CA TYR A 126 1.75 -23.90 -2.18
C TYR A 126 0.74 -23.87 -1.02
N LYS A 127 0.58 -24.99 -0.30
CA LYS A 127 -0.29 -25.07 0.89
C LYS A 127 0.17 -24.19 2.05
N GLN A 128 1.48 -24.06 2.30
CA GLN A 128 1.98 -23.20 3.37
C GLN A 128 1.69 -21.71 3.18
N LEU A 129 1.62 -21.23 1.93
CA LEU A 129 1.27 -19.84 1.60
C LEU A 129 -0.23 -19.57 1.77
N ILE A 130 -1.08 -20.56 1.46
CA ILE A 130 -2.53 -20.48 1.66
C ILE A 130 -2.89 -20.59 3.16
N ASP A 131 -2.24 -21.49 3.91
CA ASP A 131 -2.55 -21.74 5.32
C ASP A 131 -2.33 -20.50 6.21
N HIS A 132 -1.37 -19.62 5.89
CA HIS A 132 -1.18 -18.35 6.61
C HIS A 132 -2.28 -17.30 6.31
N SER A 133 -2.79 -17.29 5.08
CA SER A 133 -3.89 -16.41 4.63
C SER A 133 -5.24 -16.88 5.18
N ASP A 134 -5.50 -18.19 5.12
CA ASP A 134 -6.71 -18.82 5.66
C ASP A 134 -6.78 -18.76 7.17
N TYR A 135 -5.63 -18.79 7.87
CA TYR A 135 -5.58 -18.58 9.31
C TYR A 135 -6.11 -17.19 9.71
N ILE A 136 -5.72 -16.12 8.99
CA ILE A 136 -6.21 -14.76 9.26
C ILE A 136 -7.70 -14.62 8.92
N SER A 137 -8.18 -15.28 7.87
CA SER A 137 -9.61 -15.30 7.52
C SER A 137 -10.47 -16.05 8.55
N LYS A 138 -9.99 -17.20 9.04
CA LYS A 138 -10.66 -18.00 10.08
C LYS A 138 -10.67 -17.32 11.44
N VAL A 139 -9.60 -16.62 11.82
CA VAL A 139 -9.57 -15.81 13.06
C VAL A 139 -10.64 -14.71 13.03
N ASN A 140 -10.91 -14.11 11.85
CA ASN A 140 -11.96 -13.09 11.71
C ASN A 140 -13.38 -13.67 11.73
N GLN A 141 -13.59 -14.91 11.26
CA GLN A 141 -14.89 -15.59 11.36
C GLN A 141 -15.23 -16.05 12.78
N VAL A 142 -14.25 -16.57 13.54
CA VAL A 142 -14.46 -17.08 14.91
C VAL A 142 -14.83 -15.95 15.89
N ILE A 143 -14.40 -14.71 15.66
CA ILE A 143 -14.77 -13.55 16.50
C ILE A 143 -16.26 -13.15 16.33
N THR A 144 -16.93 -13.59 15.26
CA THR A 144 -18.33 -13.21 14.96
C THR A 144 -19.37 -14.26 15.38
N GLY A 145 -18.94 -15.38 15.97
CA GLY A 145 -19.79 -16.52 16.25
C GLY A 145 -19.73 -17.00 17.69
N ASP A 146 -20.09 -16.15 18.66
CA ASP A 146 -20.69 -16.68 19.90
C ASP A 146 -21.58 -15.63 20.57
N LYS A 147 -22.89 -15.88 20.56
CA LYS A 147 -23.88 -15.14 21.35
C LYS A 147 -24.24 -15.99 22.53
N THR A 148 -23.93 -15.55 23.75
CA THR A 148 -24.89 -15.61 24.87
C THR A 148 -24.49 -14.66 26.02
N SER A 149 -25.51 -13.97 26.52
CA SER A 149 -25.61 -13.18 27.77
C SER A 149 -24.92 -11.80 27.86
N GLY A 150 -25.73 -10.75 27.63
CA GLY A 150 -26.03 -9.81 28.72
C GLY A 150 -25.06 -8.70 29.08
N TYR A 151 -24.39 -8.03 28.12
CA TYR A 151 -24.06 -6.60 28.17
C TYR A 151 -23.55 -6.20 26.77
N GLN A 152 -24.29 -5.36 26.03
CA GLN A 152 -23.90 -4.94 24.69
C GLN A 152 -22.70 -3.96 24.76
N GLN A 153 -21.48 -4.49 24.89
CA GLN A 153 -20.30 -3.79 24.43
C GLN A 153 -20.37 -3.74 22.91
N ARG A 154 -20.57 -2.54 22.35
CA ARG A 154 -20.54 -2.31 20.91
C ARG A 154 -19.16 -2.74 20.39
N VAL A 155 -19.11 -3.87 19.69
CA VAL A 155 -17.92 -4.28 18.94
C VAL A 155 -17.53 -3.13 18.02
N SER A 156 -16.29 -2.66 18.15
CA SER A 156 -15.72 -1.60 17.31
C SER A 156 -15.96 -1.92 15.84
N SER A 157 -16.65 -1.03 15.12
CA SER A 157 -16.88 -1.20 13.68
C SER A 157 -15.61 -1.01 12.85
N LEU A 158 -14.50 -0.53 13.44
CA LEU A 158 -13.24 -0.27 12.76
C LEU A 158 -12.34 -1.52 12.73
N PRO A 159 -11.51 -1.69 11.67
CA PRO A 159 -10.58 -2.81 11.58
C PRO A 159 -9.46 -2.69 12.63
N THR A 160 -8.59 -3.69 12.76
CA THR A 160 -7.34 -3.51 13.52
C THR A 160 -6.41 -2.54 12.79
N TYR A 161 -5.81 -1.59 13.51
CA TYR A 161 -4.84 -0.65 12.94
C TYR A 161 -3.63 -1.38 12.37
N ILE A 162 -3.23 -0.98 11.17
CA ILE A 162 -2.02 -1.42 10.49
C ILE A 162 -1.11 -0.21 10.33
N ASN A 163 0.08 -0.27 10.91
CA ASN A 163 1.10 0.75 10.76
C ASN A 163 1.47 0.90 9.26
N PRO A 164 1.49 2.12 8.70
CA PRO A 164 1.85 2.33 7.29
C PRO A 164 3.36 2.25 7.00
N ALA A 165 4.25 2.43 7.98
CA ALA A 165 5.71 2.46 7.74
C ALA A 165 6.26 1.19 7.04
N PRO A 166 5.82 -0.04 7.38
CA PRO A 166 6.22 -1.24 6.65
C PRO A 166 5.88 -1.23 5.15
N LEU A 167 4.81 -0.55 4.72
CA LEU A 167 4.45 -0.47 3.29
C LEU A 167 5.54 0.23 2.48
N SER A 168 5.97 1.41 2.94
CA SER A 168 7.07 2.18 2.34
C SER A 168 8.33 1.31 2.22
N LYS A 169 8.74 0.66 3.32
CA LYS A 169 9.91 -0.22 3.36
C LYS A 169 9.81 -1.40 2.41
N PHE A 170 8.64 -2.05 2.33
CA PHE A 170 8.41 -3.16 1.41
C PHE A 170 8.56 -2.74 -0.05
N LEU A 171 7.99 -1.58 -0.43
CA LEU A 171 8.04 -1.06 -1.79
C LEU A 171 9.44 -0.56 -2.18
N ILE A 172 10.18 0.03 -1.23
CA ILE A 172 11.58 0.39 -1.41
C ILE A 172 12.42 -0.87 -1.64
N ALA A 173 12.26 -1.89 -0.79
CA ALA A 173 12.97 -3.16 -0.92
C ALA A 173 12.66 -3.86 -2.25
N TYR A 174 11.39 -3.83 -2.70
CA TYR A 174 11.01 -4.31 -4.03
C TYR A 174 11.74 -3.55 -5.16
N ASN A 175 11.76 -2.21 -5.08
CA ASN A 175 12.36 -1.35 -6.09
C ASN A 175 13.90 -1.39 -6.11
N GLN A 176 14.54 -1.86 -5.03
CA GLN A 176 16.00 -1.97 -4.90
C GLN A 176 16.53 -3.40 -5.07
N ASP A 177 15.65 -4.41 -5.07
CA ASP A 177 16.04 -5.80 -5.24
C ASP A 177 16.78 -6.02 -6.58
N PRO A 178 17.91 -6.76 -6.59
CA PRO A 178 18.74 -6.95 -7.77
C PRO A 178 18.01 -7.55 -8.98
N ILE A 179 16.91 -8.27 -8.77
CA ILE A 179 16.08 -8.88 -9.81
C ILE A 179 14.79 -8.09 -10.01
N LEU A 180 14.03 -7.86 -8.92
CA LEU A 180 12.68 -7.30 -9.02
C LEU A 180 12.66 -5.87 -9.55
N LYS A 181 13.73 -5.09 -9.36
CA LYS A 181 13.81 -3.75 -9.94
C LYS A 181 13.59 -3.77 -11.47
N TYR A 182 14.07 -4.77 -12.19
CA TYR A 182 13.87 -4.84 -13.65
C TYR A 182 12.43 -5.17 -14.07
N THR A 183 11.55 -5.43 -13.11
CA THR A 183 10.11 -5.55 -13.32
C THR A 183 9.36 -4.23 -13.20
N CYS A 184 9.99 -3.16 -12.69
CA CYS A 184 9.41 -1.82 -12.61
C CYS A 184 10.27 -0.73 -13.28
N HIS A 185 11.41 -1.09 -13.86
CA HIS A 185 12.26 -0.20 -14.66
C HIS A 185 12.43 -0.77 -16.07
N GLU A 186 12.67 0.10 -17.03
CA GLU A 186 13.13 -0.30 -18.36
C GLU A 186 14.56 -0.84 -18.28
N ILE A 187 14.89 -1.84 -19.10
CA ILE A 187 16.26 -2.33 -19.24
C ILE A 187 16.93 -1.52 -20.34
N ASP A 188 17.80 -0.59 -19.94
CA ASP A 188 18.34 0.42 -20.86
C ASP A 188 19.84 0.25 -21.19
N ASP A 189 20.50 -0.73 -20.57
CA ASP A 189 21.92 -1.02 -20.78
C ASP A 189 22.16 -2.51 -21.11
N ILE A 190 23.13 -2.77 -21.98
CA ILE A 190 23.58 -4.12 -22.31
C ILE A 190 24.33 -4.77 -21.15
N GLU A 191 24.97 -3.99 -20.28
CA GLU A 191 25.60 -4.52 -19.07
C GLU A 191 24.56 -5.11 -18.11
N ILE A 192 23.38 -4.47 -18.00
CA ILE A 192 22.25 -5.03 -17.23
C ILE A 192 21.80 -6.38 -17.80
N ILE A 193 21.74 -6.51 -19.13
CA ILE A 193 21.40 -7.79 -19.76
C ILE A 193 22.43 -8.86 -19.40
N LYS A 194 23.73 -8.51 -19.41
CA LYS A 194 24.80 -9.43 -19.01
C LYS A 194 24.69 -9.84 -17.54
N GLU A 195 24.35 -8.91 -16.65
CA GLU A 195 24.09 -9.21 -15.23
C GLU A 195 22.93 -10.20 -15.08
N ILE A 196 21.79 -9.95 -15.75
CA ILE A 196 20.63 -10.86 -15.73
C ILE A 196 21.03 -12.23 -16.29
N ASN A 197 21.74 -12.28 -17.42
CA ASN A 197 22.21 -13.52 -18.04
C ASN A 197 23.14 -14.32 -17.11
N ALA A 198 24.04 -13.65 -16.39
CA ALA A 198 24.91 -14.28 -15.41
C ALA A 198 24.10 -14.91 -14.26
N LEU A 199 23.08 -14.22 -13.76
CA LEU A 199 22.17 -14.73 -12.72
C LEU A 199 21.31 -15.90 -13.24
N CYS A 200 20.82 -15.80 -14.48
CA CYS A 200 20.05 -16.85 -15.17
C CYS A 200 20.90 -18.04 -15.63
N LYS A 201 22.24 -17.91 -15.60
CA LYS A 201 23.19 -18.86 -16.20
C LYS A 201 22.84 -19.14 -17.67
N THR A 202 22.73 -18.08 -18.44
CA THR A 202 22.49 -18.11 -19.90
C THR A 202 23.49 -17.23 -20.63
N GLU A 203 23.70 -17.49 -21.92
CA GLU A 203 24.54 -16.64 -22.77
C GLU A 203 23.76 -15.44 -23.33
N GLN A 204 22.45 -15.62 -23.53
CA GLN A 204 21.51 -14.61 -24.01
C GLN A 204 20.33 -14.46 -23.06
N TYR A 205 19.59 -13.35 -23.20
CA TYR A 205 18.41 -13.11 -22.38
C TYR A 205 17.34 -14.19 -22.59
N ASP A 206 16.88 -14.76 -21.49
CA ASP A 206 15.84 -15.78 -21.43
C ASP A 206 14.78 -15.33 -20.42
N LEU A 207 13.60 -14.97 -20.94
CA LEU A 207 12.49 -14.50 -20.10
C LEU A 207 12.06 -15.56 -19.08
N LEU A 208 12.01 -16.84 -19.46
CA LEU A 208 11.49 -17.89 -18.58
C LEU A 208 12.40 -18.07 -17.37
N LYS A 209 13.72 -18.10 -17.59
CA LYS A 209 14.69 -18.13 -16.48
C LYS A 209 14.68 -16.86 -15.65
N HIS A 210 14.50 -15.70 -16.29
CA HIS A 210 14.37 -14.45 -15.54
C HIS A 210 13.11 -14.45 -14.66
N GLN A 211 11.99 -14.98 -15.15
CA GLN A 211 10.76 -15.16 -14.38
C GLN A 211 10.95 -16.07 -13.16
N GLU A 212 11.73 -17.15 -13.29
CA GLU A 212 12.08 -18.01 -12.14
C GLU A 212 12.80 -17.22 -11.04
N LEU A 213 13.77 -16.39 -11.43
CA LEU A 213 14.47 -15.50 -10.48
C LEU A 213 13.55 -14.45 -9.89
N ILE A 214 12.66 -13.85 -10.68
CA ILE A 214 11.65 -12.88 -10.23
C ILE A 214 10.75 -13.54 -9.18
N HIS A 215 10.22 -14.73 -9.46
CA HIS A 215 9.34 -15.44 -8.53
C HIS A 215 10.04 -15.77 -7.21
N LYS A 216 11.28 -16.27 -7.30
CA LYS A 216 12.10 -16.56 -6.12
C LYS A 216 12.38 -15.30 -5.29
N SER A 217 12.78 -14.22 -5.93
CA SER A 217 13.11 -12.96 -5.25
C SER A 217 11.87 -12.35 -4.60
N TYR A 218 10.71 -12.41 -5.28
CA TYR A 218 9.46 -11.94 -4.72
C TYR A 218 9.01 -12.76 -3.50
N LYS A 219 9.18 -14.09 -3.54
CA LYS A 219 8.90 -14.96 -2.39
C LYS A 219 9.75 -14.58 -1.18
N ASN A 220 11.04 -14.34 -1.38
CA ASN A 220 11.95 -13.91 -0.31
C ASN A 220 11.51 -12.54 0.24
N LEU A 221 11.24 -11.56 -0.63
CA LEU A 221 10.76 -10.25 -0.23
C LEU A 221 9.51 -10.32 0.66
N VAL A 222 8.53 -11.16 0.27
CA VAL A 222 7.27 -11.34 1.02
C VAL A 222 7.48 -11.98 2.40
N GLN A 223 8.52 -12.79 2.56
CA GLN A 223 8.93 -13.40 3.83
C GLN A 223 9.68 -12.41 4.72
N ASP A 224 10.56 -11.61 4.13
CA ASP A 224 11.44 -10.68 4.85
C ASP A 224 10.75 -9.36 5.23
N HIS A 225 9.74 -8.95 4.45
CA HIS A 225 9.10 -7.66 4.59
C HIS A 225 7.57 -7.78 4.74
N PHE A 226 7.03 -7.02 5.69
CA PHE A 226 5.58 -6.91 5.87
C PHE A 226 4.98 -5.88 4.91
N ALA A 227 3.92 -6.28 4.22
CA ALA A 227 2.99 -5.43 3.51
C ALA A 227 1.61 -6.07 3.55
N HIS A 228 0.57 -5.25 3.41
CA HIS A 228 -0.80 -5.74 3.39
C HIS A 228 -1.04 -6.71 2.22
N SER A 229 -1.91 -7.69 2.42
CA SER A 229 -2.18 -8.74 1.44
C SER A 229 -2.68 -8.21 0.09
N SER A 230 -3.31 -7.03 0.07
CA SER A 230 -3.75 -6.38 -1.16
C SER A 230 -2.57 -6.02 -2.07
N ILE A 231 -1.53 -5.38 -1.53
CA ILE A 231 -0.31 -5.03 -2.28
C ILE A 231 0.45 -6.29 -2.67
N LYS A 232 0.58 -7.24 -1.76
CA LYS A 232 1.24 -8.52 -2.07
C LYS A 232 0.52 -9.27 -3.20
N ASN A 233 -0.82 -9.26 -3.22
CA ASN A 233 -1.59 -9.86 -4.31
C ASN A 233 -1.44 -9.08 -5.62
N LEU A 234 -1.49 -7.74 -5.58
CA LEU A 234 -1.35 -6.91 -6.78
C LEU A 234 -0.03 -7.22 -7.50
N ILE A 235 1.08 -7.21 -6.76
CA ILE A 235 2.40 -7.51 -7.33
C ILE A 235 2.47 -8.97 -7.79
N LEU A 236 1.91 -9.93 -7.05
CA LEU A 236 1.89 -11.33 -7.48
C LEU A 236 1.16 -11.51 -8.82
N VAL A 237 -0.03 -10.93 -8.97
CA VAL A 237 -0.80 -10.99 -10.23
C VAL A 237 -0.04 -10.31 -11.37
N TYR A 238 0.64 -9.19 -11.09
CA TYR A 238 1.49 -8.52 -12.07
C TYR A 238 2.69 -9.38 -12.53
N LEU A 239 3.29 -10.15 -11.63
CA LEU A 239 4.46 -10.96 -11.92
C LEU A 239 4.11 -12.33 -12.53
N THR A 240 3.02 -12.97 -12.11
CA THR A 240 2.72 -14.36 -12.49
C THR A 240 1.35 -14.56 -13.15
N GLY A 241 0.44 -13.58 -13.02
CA GLY A 241 -0.97 -13.74 -13.37
C GLY A 241 -1.79 -14.51 -12.31
N ASP A 242 -1.16 -14.97 -11.23
CA ASP A 242 -1.82 -15.71 -10.15
C ASP A 242 -2.12 -14.81 -8.95
N SER A 243 -2.94 -15.32 -8.04
CA SER A 243 -3.22 -14.67 -6.76
C SER A 243 -3.21 -15.69 -5.64
N PHE A 244 -3.02 -15.24 -4.39
CA PHE A 244 -3.07 -16.14 -3.22
C PHE A 244 -4.45 -16.82 -3.04
N THR A 245 -5.49 -16.33 -3.71
CA THR A 245 -6.86 -16.86 -3.64
C THR A 245 -7.31 -17.58 -4.92
N GLY A 246 -6.50 -17.57 -5.98
CA GLY A 246 -6.83 -18.17 -7.29
C GLY A 246 -7.90 -17.43 -8.11
N ASN A 247 -8.48 -16.32 -7.62
CA ASN A 247 -9.64 -15.67 -8.24
C ASN A 247 -9.32 -14.40 -9.04
N ILE A 248 -8.13 -13.82 -8.88
CA ILE A 248 -7.79 -12.54 -9.50
C ILE A 248 -6.97 -12.77 -10.77
N LYS A 249 -7.52 -12.36 -11.92
CA LYS A 249 -6.83 -12.36 -13.24
C LYS A 249 -6.37 -10.98 -13.69
N THR A 250 -6.62 -9.95 -12.88
CA THR A 250 -6.33 -8.55 -13.19
C THR A 250 -5.63 -7.86 -12.03
N TRP A 251 -4.78 -6.91 -12.32
CA TRP A 251 -4.13 -6.08 -11.30
C TRP A 251 -4.51 -4.61 -11.50
N SER A 252 -4.42 -3.82 -10.42
CA SER A 252 -4.88 -2.41 -10.31
C SER A 252 -6.40 -2.19 -10.43
N THR A 253 -6.86 -0.98 -10.10
CA THR A 253 -8.24 -0.52 -10.35
C THR A 253 -8.62 -0.47 -11.83
N GLU A 254 -7.64 -0.39 -12.74
CA GLU A 254 -7.85 -0.37 -14.19
C GLU A 254 -8.12 -1.77 -14.76
N ASN A 255 -8.11 -2.82 -13.93
CA ASN A 255 -8.34 -4.21 -14.30
C ASN A 255 -7.40 -4.70 -15.42
N ILE A 256 -6.12 -4.37 -15.31
CA ILE A 256 -5.09 -4.72 -16.29
C ILE A 256 -4.88 -6.23 -16.29
N LYS A 257 -4.95 -6.85 -17.47
CA LYS A 257 -4.81 -8.31 -17.65
C LYS A 257 -3.39 -8.73 -18.01
N ILE A 258 -2.72 -7.95 -18.85
CA ILE A 258 -1.36 -8.24 -19.30
C ILE A 258 -0.38 -8.14 -18.11
N ASN A 259 0.56 -9.06 -18.04
CA ASN A 259 1.47 -9.26 -16.93
C ASN A 259 2.74 -9.97 -17.44
N TRP A 260 3.71 -10.20 -16.55
CA TRP A 260 4.99 -10.84 -16.91
C TRP A 260 4.85 -12.27 -17.43
N ASN A 261 3.73 -12.95 -17.19
CA ASN A 261 3.46 -14.33 -17.60
C ASN A 261 2.36 -14.45 -18.67
N SER A 262 2.04 -13.36 -19.37
CA SER A 262 0.98 -13.37 -20.37
C SER A 262 1.36 -14.19 -21.60
N SER A 263 0.42 -15.00 -22.10
CA SER A 263 0.67 -15.92 -23.23
C SER A 263 1.19 -15.19 -24.47
N GLU A 264 0.63 -14.01 -24.77
CA GLU A 264 1.06 -13.16 -25.88
C GLU A 264 2.52 -12.66 -25.75
N LEU A 265 2.98 -12.37 -24.52
CA LEU A 265 4.38 -12.03 -24.25
C LEU A 265 5.28 -13.26 -24.44
N LEU A 266 4.88 -14.42 -23.91
CA LEU A 266 5.64 -15.67 -24.05
C LEU A 266 5.78 -16.10 -25.52
N GLU A 267 4.72 -15.96 -26.31
CA GLU A 267 4.75 -16.20 -27.76
C GLU A 267 5.66 -15.22 -28.49
N TRP A 268 5.68 -13.95 -28.07
CA TRP A 268 6.57 -12.95 -28.64
C TRP A 268 8.04 -13.27 -28.34
N VAL A 269 8.38 -13.68 -27.11
CA VAL A 269 9.75 -14.04 -26.73
C VAL A 269 10.26 -15.23 -27.54
N LYS A 270 9.42 -16.23 -27.81
CA LYS A 270 9.79 -17.37 -28.68
C LYS A 270 10.20 -16.93 -30.09
N LYS A 271 9.65 -15.82 -30.59
CA LYS A 271 9.98 -15.25 -31.90
C LYS A 271 11.14 -14.24 -31.85
N ASN A 272 11.55 -13.80 -30.66
CA ASN A 272 12.57 -12.78 -30.44
C ASN A 272 13.58 -13.26 -29.37
N PRO A 273 14.33 -14.35 -29.61
CA PRO A 273 15.27 -14.89 -28.64
C PRO A 273 16.37 -13.86 -28.31
N GLY A 274 16.78 -13.81 -27.03
CA GLY A 274 17.84 -12.89 -26.57
C GLY A 274 17.42 -11.43 -26.41
N VAL A 275 16.16 -11.08 -26.70
CA VAL A 275 15.64 -9.71 -26.62
C VAL A 275 14.80 -9.52 -25.36
N VAL A 276 15.07 -8.45 -24.61
CA VAL A 276 14.26 -8.06 -23.45
C VAL A 276 12.91 -7.49 -23.88
N PRO A 277 11.80 -7.75 -23.15
CA PRO A 277 10.48 -7.26 -23.56
C PRO A 277 10.24 -5.78 -23.23
N ASN A 278 10.97 -5.22 -22.26
CA ASN A 278 10.88 -3.83 -21.78
C ASN A 278 12.19 -3.04 -21.96
N PRO A 279 12.73 -2.91 -23.19
CA PRO A 279 13.94 -2.13 -23.42
C PRO A 279 13.68 -0.63 -23.21
N GLY A 280 14.66 0.08 -22.65
CA GLY A 280 14.68 1.54 -22.63
C GLY A 280 15.21 2.14 -23.94
N GLU A 281 15.11 3.45 -24.09
CA GLU A 281 15.42 4.16 -25.33
C GLU A 281 16.87 3.96 -25.82
N ASN A 282 17.85 3.95 -24.92
CA ASN A 282 19.25 3.73 -25.26
C ASN A 282 19.48 2.31 -25.76
N LEU A 283 18.81 1.33 -25.16
CA LEU A 283 18.91 -0.06 -25.60
C LEU A 283 18.20 -0.28 -26.95
N ILE A 284 17.02 0.31 -27.16
CA ILE A 284 16.25 0.21 -28.42
C ILE A 284 17.14 0.57 -29.62
N ASN A 285 17.94 1.63 -29.51
CA ASN A 285 18.83 2.07 -30.58
C ASN A 285 19.95 1.05 -30.87
N LYS A 286 20.45 0.36 -29.84
CA LYS A 286 21.50 -0.67 -29.96
C LYS A 286 20.97 -1.98 -30.55
N ILE A 287 19.85 -2.48 -30.03
CA ILE A 287 19.28 -3.78 -30.43
C ILE A 287 18.29 -3.69 -31.59
N LYS A 288 17.94 -2.47 -32.04
CA LYS A 288 16.97 -2.17 -33.10
C LYS A 288 15.62 -2.87 -32.88
N ASN A 289 15.21 -3.01 -31.63
CA ASN A 289 13.97 -3.66 -31.22
C ASN A 289 13.31 -2.86 -30.10
N ARG A 290 12.02 -2.56 -30.24
CA ARG A 290 11.21 -1.76 -29.29
C ARG A 290 10.57 -2.58 -28.18
N GLY A 291 10.94 -3.86 -28.07
CA GLY A 291 10.36 -4.78 -27.11
C GLY A 291 8.96 -5.23 -27.48
N PHE A 292 8.26 -5.80 -26.51
CA PHE A 292 6.93 -6.35 -26.70
C PHE A 292 5.88 -5.23 -26.75
N LYS A 293 4.96 -5.33 -27.72
CA LYS A 293 3.80 -4.46 -27.89
C LYS A 293 2.53 -5.29 -27.95
N PHE A 294 1.47 -4.77 -27.37
CA PHE A 294 0.17 -5.42 -27.35
C PHE A 294 -0.86 -4.57 -28.09
N ASN A 295 -1.76 -5.24 -28.82
CA ASN A 295 -2.65 -4.59 -29.79
C ASN A 295 -3.70 -3.70 -29.12
N LYS A 296 -4.18 -4.09 -27.94
CA LYS A 296 -5.18 -3.34 -27.18
C LYS A 296 -4.49 -2.54 -26.09
N GLY A 297 -4.20 -1.27 -26.40
CA GLY A 297 -3.62 -0.36 -25.41
C GLY A 297 -4.51 -0.16 -24.18
N ILE A 298 -3.87 0.09 -23.05
CA ILE A 298 -4.50 0.32 -21.75
C ILE A 298 -4.57 1.83 -21.53
N SER A 299 -5.74 2.34 -21.14
CA SER A 299 -5.89 3.75 -20.78
C SER A 299 -5.53 3.92 -19.31
N SER A 300 -4.39 4.55 -19.04
CA SER A 300 -3.96 4.79 -17.68
C SER A 300 -4.64 6.02 -17.10
N GLU A 301 -5.36 5.86 -15.99
CA GLU A 301 -5.93 6.97 -15.24
C GLU A 301 -4.86 7.79 -14.51
N LEU A 302 -3.76 7.14 -14.10
CA LEU A 302 -2.65 7.83 -13.42
C LEU A 302 -1.92 8.79 -14.36
N SER A 303 -1.50 8.29 -15.53
CA SER A 303 -0.71 9.07 -16.48
C SER A 303 -1.56 9.84 -17.50
N GLY A 304 -2.84 9.48 -17.69
CA GLY A 304 -3.66 10.00 -18.78
C GLY A 304 -3.25 9.47 -20.16
N GLU A 305 -2.24 8.60 -20.23
CA GLU A 305 -1.67 8.10 -21.47
C GLU A 305 -2.16 6.70 -21.81
N ARG A 306 -2.08 6.37 -23.10
CA ARG A 306 -2.37 5.02 -23.60
C ARG A 306 -1.10 4.18 -23.60
N ILE A 307 -1.05 3.17 -22.74
CA ILE A 307 0.04 2.21 -22.67
C ILE A 307 -0.12 1.19 -23.81
N THR A 308 0.88 1.04 -24.66
CA THR A 308 0.84 0.13 -25.82
C THR A 308 2.05 -0.83 -25.91
N SER A 309 3.01 -0.67 -25.02
CA SER A 309 4.23 -1.47 -24.94
C SER A 309 4.44 -2.03 -23.55
N PHE A 310 5.23 -3.09 -23.46
CA PHE A 310 5.61 -3.69 -22.18
C PHE A 310 6.55 -2.77 -21.38
N SER A 311 7.40 -1.97 -22.04
CA SER A 311 8.12 -0.87 -21.40
C SER A 311 7.17 0.14 -20.73
N GLY A 312 6.13 0.58 -21.43
CA GLY A 312 5.11 1.47 -20.83
C GLY A 312 4.36 0.79 -19.67
N LEU A 313 4.16 -0.53 -19.73
CA LEU A 313 3.53 -1.30 -18.67
C LEU A 313 4.37 -1.33 -17.39
N VAL A 314 5.69 -1.56 -17.49
CA VAL A 314 6.58 -1.57 -16.31
C VAL A 314 6.66 -0.18 -15.65
N ILE A 315 6.66 0.89 -16.46
CA ILE A 315 6.64 2.27 -15.96
C ILE A 315 5.31 2.60 -15.30
N HIS A 316 4.18 2.23 -15.91
CA HIS A 316 2.87 2.40 -15.29
C HIS A 316 2.77 1.63 -13.96
N PHE A 317 3.27 0.39 -13.92
CA PHE A 317 3.29 -0.39 -12.68
C PHE A 317 4.13 0.29 -11.59
N LYS A 318 5.29 0.86 -11.93
CA LYS A 318 6.07 1.69 -10.99
C LYS A 318 5.30 2.89 -10.47
N HIS A 319 4.54 3.56 -11.35
CA HIS A 319 3.71 4.70 -10.98
C HIS A 319 2.57 4.34 -10.01
N LEU A 320 2.15 3.07 -9.92
CA LEU A 320 1.19 2.62 -8.90
C LEU A 320 1.77 2.60 -7.49
N PHE A 321 3.10 2.63 -7.33
CA PHE A 321 3.70 2.58 -6.01
C PHE A 321 4.81 3.59 -5.71
N HIS A 322 5.16 4.45 -6.66
CA HIS A 322 6.21 5.44 -6.51
C HIS A 322 5.79 6.80 -7.12
N ILE A 323 5.65 7.80 -6.25
CA ILE A 323 5.53 9.21 -6.62
C ILE A 323 6.93 9.83 -6.60
N LYS A 324 7.29 10.55 -7.66
CA LYS A 324 8.52 11.34 -7.78
C LYS A 324 8.36 12.40 -8.88
N GLY A 325 9.42 13.14 -9.20
CA GLY A 325 9.37 14.28 -10.13
C GLY A 325 8.84 14.01 -11.54
N ASP A 326 9.02 12.81 -12.10
CA ASP A 326 8.49 12.44 -13.43
C ASP A 326 7.05 11.90 -13.38
N ASN A 327 6.52 11.66 -12.18
CA ASN A 327 5.15 11.24 -11.94
C ASN A 327 4.58 11.95 -10.70
N PRO A 328 4.46 13.29 -10.74
CA PRO A 328 4.09 14.08 -9.57
C PRO A 328 2.61 13.92 -9.23
N LEU A 329 2.31 13.84 -7.93
CA LEU A 329 0.94 13.71 -7.41
C LEU A 329 0.02 14.84 -7.90
N LYS A 330 0.57 16.05 -8.09
CA LYS A 330 -0.15 17.23 -8.57
C LYS A 330 -0.80 16.98 -9.92
N THR A 331 -0.08 16.37 -10.86
CA THR A 331 -0.59 16.08 -12.20
C THR A 331 -1.70 15.04 -12.15
N MET A 332 -1.55 14.01 -11.31
CA MET A 332 -2.63 13.02 -11.08
C MET A 332 -3.90 13.69 -10.54
N ILE A 333 -3.76 14.52 -9.51
CA ILE A 333 -4.89 15.23 -8.87
C ILE A 333 -5.60 16.15 -9.86
N LYS A 334 -4.87 16.94 -10.66
CA LYS A 334 -5.46 17.82 -11.67
C LYS A 334 -6.31 17.03 -12.67
N ARG A 335 -5.76 15.93 -13.22
CA ARG A 335 -6.50 15.04 -14.14
C ARG A 335 -7.76 14.46 -13.50
N ILE A 336 -7.68 14.04 -12.24
CA ILE A 336 -8.85 13.52 -11.52
C ILE A 336 -9.92 14.61 -11.36
N ASN A 337 -9.51 15.82 -10.99
CA ASN A 337 -10.42 16.94 -10.80
C ASN A 337 -11.13 17.34 -12.10
N GLU A 338 -10.41 17.31 -13.22
CA GLU A 338 -10.98 17.52 -14.55
C GLU A 338 -11.95 16.41 -14.93
N LYS A 339 -11.55 15.13 -14.78
CA LYS A 339 -12.37 13.96 -15.14
C LYS A 339 -13.67 13.85 -14.34
N GLU A 340 -13.69 14.30 -13.08
CA GLU A 340 -14.88 14.25 -12.21
C GLU A 340 -15.71 15.55 -12.26
N ASP A 341 -15.38 16.47 -13.16
CA ASP A 341 -15.99 17.81 -13.28
C ASP A 341 -15.98 18.58 -11.95
N TRP A 342 -14.91 18.43 -11.17
CA TRP A 342 -14.75 19.10 -9.88
C TRP A 342 -14.19 20.50 -10.00
N THR A 343 -13.47 20.81 -11.07
CA THR A 343 -12.95 22.16 -11.36
C THR A 343 -14.07 23.21 -11.45
N GLU A 344 -15.25 22.82 -11.93
CA GLU A 344 -16.43 23.70 -11.96
C GLU A 344 -17.10 23.83 -10.59
N LYS A 345 -17.02 22.79 -9.75
CA LYS A 345 -17.73 22.67 -8.47
C LYS A 345 -16.92 23.15 -7.26
N ILE A 346 -15.59 23.21 -7.39
CA ILE A 346 -14.66 23.47 -6.29
C ILE A 346 -13.60 24.48 -6.76
N ASN A 347 -13.25 25.43 -5.90
CA ASN A 347 -12.10 26.31 -6.09
C ASN A 347 -10.87 25.66 -5.45
N PHE A 348 -10.05 24.98 -6.26
CA PHE A 348 -8.81 24.38 -5.78
C PHE A 348 -7.66 25.39 -5.71
N GLN A 349 -7.00 25.45 -4.56
CA GLN A 349 -5.78 26.22 -4.33
C GLN A 349 -4.61 25.24 -4.20
N ILE A 350 -3.70 25.23 -5.19
CA ILE A 350 -2.52 24.37 -5.21
C ILE A 350 -1.30 25.24 -5.45
N GLU A 351 -0.68 25.69 -4.36
CA GLU A 351 0.48 26.59 -4.40
C GLU A 351 1.80 25.80 -4.43
N HIS A 352 2.78 26.27 -5.21
CA HIS A 352 4.07 25.58 -5.35
C HIS A 352 4.83 25.46 -4.01
N LYS A 353 4.70 26.43 -3.11
CA LYS A 353 5.37 26.41 -1.80
C LYS A 353 4.88 25.28 -0.88
N ASP A 354 3.61 24.90 -1.05
CA ASP A 354 2.92 23.94 -0.18
C ASP A 354 2.66 22.59 -0.86
N PHE A 355 2.87 22.50 -2.19
CA PHE A 355 2.70 21.28 -2.98
C PHE A 355 3.93 21.01 -3.83
N TRP A 356 4.82 20.15 -3.32
CA TRP A 356 6.11 19.86 -3.92
C TRP A 356 6.00 18.82 -5.04
N ASP A 357 6.48 19.18 -6.23
CA ASP A 357 6.41 18.33 -7.42
C ASP A 357 7.54 17.29 -7.48
N ASN A 358 8.63 17.50 -6.74
CA ASN A 358 9.82 16.64 -6.72
C ASN A 358 9.90 15.70 -5.50
N LEU A 359 8.82 15.56 -4.74
CA LEU A 359 8.80 14.73 -3.53
C LEU A 359 8.80 13.23 -3.88
N GLU A 360 9.68 12.46 -3.27
CA GLU A 360 9.69 10.99 -3.39
C GLU A 360 8.85 10.31 -2.31
N LEU A 361 7.89 9.48 -2.72
CA LEU A 361 7.05 8.70 -1.81
C LEU A 361 6.78 7.30 -2.39
N PHE A 362 7.19 6.27 -1.64
CA PHE A 362 6.80 4.88 -1.88
C PHE A 362 5.54 4.55 -1.07
N THR A 363 4.42 4.35 -1.77
CA THR A 363 3.11 4.09 -1.14
C THR A 363 2.19 3.37 -2.11
N ASP A 364 0.98 2.99 -1.71
CA ASP A 364 -0.05 2.51 -2.67
C ASP A 364 -0.74 3.74 -3.29
N VAL A 365 -0.27 4.16 -4.46
CA VAL A 365 -0.71 5.40 -5.13
C VAL A 365 -2.18 5.31 -5.54
N ASP A 366 -2.62 4.14 -5.97
CA ASP A 366 -4.02 3.90 -6.34
C ASP A 366 -4.95 4.11 -5.12
N ARG A 367 -4.60 3.53 -3.96
CA ARG A 367 -5.36 3.76 -2.70
C ARG A 367 -5.28 5.21 -2.22
N LEU A 368 -4.15 5.89 -2.42
CA LEU A 368 -4.03 7.32 -2.13
C LEU A 368 -5.00 8.16 -2.97
N ILE A 369 -5.03 7.92 -4.28
CA ILE A 369 -5.97 8.58 -5.19
C ILE A 369 -7.43 8.27 -4.83
N GLN A 370 -7.75 7.04 -4.45
CA GLN A 370 -9.09 6.68 -3.96
C GLN A 370 -9.43 7.40 -2.66
N SER A 371 -8.46 7.56 -1.74
CA SER A 371 -8.64 8.31 -0.49
C SER A 371 -8.97 9.77 -0.78
N TYR A 372 -8.20 10.41 -1.67
CA TYR A 372 -8.44 11.77 -2.13
C TYR A 372 -9.86 11.91 -2.69
N ARG A 373 -10.24 11.04 -3.64
CA ARG A 373 -11.57 11.06 -4.24
C ARG A 373 -12.67 10.93 -3.20
N LYS A 374 -12.50 10.04 -2.21
CA LYS A 374 -13.51 9.83 -1.16
C LYS A 374 -13.63 11.03 -0.23
N ILE A 375 -12.52 11.69 0.11
CA ILE A 375 -12.53 12.90 0.95
C ILE A 375 -13.21 14.06 0.21
N ILE A 376 -12.92 14.27 -1.07
CA ILE A 376 -13.62 15.30 -1.87
C ILE A 376 -15.13 15.02 -1.95
N LYS A 377 -15.53 13.76 -2.15
CA LYS A 377 -16.95 13.37 -2.12
C LYS A 377 -17.61 13.67 -0.76
N ILE A 378 -16.93 13.39 0.36
CA ILE A 378 -17.41 13.76 1.71
C ILE A 378 -17.60 15.28 1.83
N ILE A 379 -16.70 16.08 1.27
CA ILE A 379 -16.81 17.55 1.26
C ILE A 379 -18.03 17.99 0.44
N LEU A 380 -18.19 17.48 -0.79
CA LEU A 380 -19.32 17.83 -1.65
C LEU A 380 -20.67 17.39 -1.06
N GLU A 381 -20.75 16.20 -0.46
CA GLU A 381 -21.95 15.73 0.25
C GLU A 381 -22.31 16.68 1.40
N ALA A 382 -21.33 17.22 2.11
CA ALA A 382 -21.58 18.21 3.17
C ALA A 382 -22.07 19.55 2.61
N VAL A 383 -21.51 19.99 1.48
CA VAL A 383 -21.90 21.23 0.81
C VAL A 383 -23.35 21.19 0.37
N GLU A 384 -23.75 20.10 -0.30
CA GLU A 384 -25.14 19.88 -0.72
C GLU A 384 -26.07 19.80 0.50
N LYS A 385 -25.73 18.96 1.49
CA LYS A 385 -26.57 18.74 2.67
C LYS A 385 -26.82 19.99 3.50
N PHE A 386 -25.83 20.88 3.60
CA PHE A 386 -25.89 22.08 4.43
C PHE A 386 -26.04 23.37 3.63
N ASN A 387 -26.26 23.27 2.31
CA ASN A 387 -26.40 24.40 1.40
C ASN A 387 -25.28 25.44 1.56
N LEU A 388 -24.02 24.95 1.50
CA LEU A 388 -22.84 25.79 1.63
C LEU A 388 -22.47 26.43 0.29
N ASP A 389 -21.70 27.51 0.36
CA ASP A 389 -21.08 28.11 -0.81
C ASP A 389 -20.11 27.14 -1.50
N LYS A 390 -19.67 27.52 -2.70
CA LYS A 390 -18.67 26.79 -3.46
C LYS A 390 -17.42 26.53 -2.61
N PRO A 391 -16.96 25.28 -2.44
CA PRO A 391 -15.82 24.97 -1.58
C PRO A 391 -14.52 25.61 -2.04
N GLU A 392 -13.78 26.17 -1.10
CA GLU A 392 -12.40 26.60 -1.26
C GLU A 392 -11.50 25.52 -0.66
N ILE A 393 -10.84 24.74 -1.52
CA ILE A 393 -10.00 23.60 -1.09
C ILE A 393 -8.53 23.92 -1.32
N HIS A 394 -7.79 24.06 -0.23
CA HIS A 394 -6.33 24.14 -0.26
C HIS A 394 -5.70 22.75 -0.12
N LEU A 395 -4.79 22.42 -1.04
CA LEU A 395 -4.08 21.15 -1.06
C LEU A 395 -2.61 21.36 -0.70
N ILE A 396 -2.12 20.53 0.23
CA ILE A 396 -0.72 20.56 0.70
C ILE A 396 -0.11 19.19 0.47
N PHE A 397 1.09 19.13 -0.09
CA PHE A 397 1.90 17.93 -0.25
C PHE A 397 3.39 18.25 -0.03
N LYS A 398 3.93 17.87 1.14
CA LYS A 398 5.30 18.20 1.54
C LYS A 398 5.88 17.21 2.54
N GLU A 399 7.18 17.29 2.80
CA GLU A 399 7.83 16.52 3.87
C GLU A 399 7.84 17.32 5.18
N GLU A 400 7.54 16.64 6.29
CA GLU A 400 7.62 17.17 7.65
C GLU A 400 8.07 16.05 8.62
N ASP A 401 9.12 16.31 9.41
CA ASP A 401 9.60 15.43 10.49
C ASP A 401 9.71 13.94 10.08
N ASN A 402 10.41 13.64 8.98
CA ASN A 402 10.56 12.31 8.37
C ASN A 402 9.25 11.66 7.88
N ASN A 403 8.20 12.43 7.69
CA ASN A 403 6.95 11.97 7.11
C ASN A 403 6.64 12.77 5.85
N VAL A 404 5.77 12.20 5.01
CA VAL A 404 5.13 12.94 3.93
C VAL A 404 3.72 13.28 4.36
N ILE A 405 3.34 14.53 4.21
CA ILE A 405 2.04 15.06 4.58
C ILE A 405 1.28 15.37 3.30
N PHE A 406 0.13 14.73 3.12
CA PHE A 406 -0.86 15.13 2.12
C PHE A 406 -2.11 15.63 2.83
N SER A 407 -2.52 16.87 2.57
CA SER A 407 -3.65 17.49 3.25
C SER A 407 -4.65 18.12 2.31
N ILE A 408 -5.93 17.98 2.69
CA ILE A 408 -7.09 18.48 1.94
C ILE A 408 -7.89 19.37 2.90
N HIS A 409 -7.83 20.68 2.69
CA HIS A 409 -8.38 21.68 3.60
C HIS A 409 -9.52 22.46 2.94
N HIS A 410 -10.75 22.18 3.35
CA HIS A 410 -11.92 22.99 3.01
C HIS A 410 -11.95 24.22 3.91
N GLN A 411 -11.57 25.38 3.40
CA GLN A 411 -11.29 26.58 4.17
C GLN A 411 -12.57 27.27 4.65
N ASN A 412 -13.53 27.49 3.74
CA ASN A 412 -14.76 28.24 3.98
C ASN A 412 -15.88 27.40 4.64
N THR A 413 -15.54 26.61 5.65
CA THR A 413 -16.52 25.81 6.39
C THR A 413 -16.15 25.63 7.87
N TYR A 414 -16.95 24.87 8.60
CA TYR A 414 -16.62 24.33 9.90
C TYR A 414 -17.24 22.94 10.07
N TYR A 415 -16.68 22.14 10.97
CA TYR A 415 -17.10 20.79 11.26
C TYR A 415 -18.42 20.81 12.04
N ARG A 416 -19.47 20.24 11.45
CA ARG A 416 -20.84 20.28 11.97
C ARG A 416 -21.12 19.31 13.12
N LYS A 417 -20.08 18.83 13.80
CA LYS A 417 -20.18 18.02 15.02
C LYS A 417 -19.39 18.72 16.12
N THR A 418 -19.74 18.46 17.37
CA THR A 418 -18.89 18.90 18.50
C THR A 418 -17.65 18.02 18.60
N ILE A 419 -16.64 18.51 19.32
CA ILE A 419 -15.41 17.74 19.58
C ILE A 419 -15.75 16.42 20.31
N ASN A 420 -16.59 16.48 21.35
CA ASN A 420 -16.96 15.29 22.13
C ASN A 420 -17.70 14.25 21.28
N ASN A 421 -18.65 14.68 20.43
CA ASN A 421 -19.34 13.77 19.52
C ASN A 421 -18.38 13.08 18.55
N SER A 422 -17.34 13.79 18.12
CA SER A 422 -16.32 13.28 17.20
C SER A 422 -15.39 12.26 17.87
N LEU A 423 -15.09 12.45 19.16
CA LEU A 423 -14.35 11.48 19.97
C LEU A 423 -15.19 10.23 20.27
N GLU A 424 -16.47 10.40 20.58
CA GLU A 424 -17.36 9.25 20.83
C GLU A 424 -17.61 8.44 19.56
N ARG A 425 -17.91 9.10 18.43
CA ARG A 425 -18.31 8.44 17.18
C ARG A 425 -17.65 9.06 15.95
N ILE A 426 -16.92 8.22 15.21
CA ILE A 426 -16.20 8.64 14.00
C ILE A 426 -17.15 8.98 12.84
N GLY A 427 -18.25 8.23 12.70
CA GLY A 427 -19.23 8.37 11.61
C GLY A 427 -19.00 7.38 10.47
N ASP A 428 -20.05 7.08 9.72
CA ASP A 428 -20.03 5.99 8.73
C ASP A 428 -19.11 6.30 7.53
N LEU A 429 -19.14 7.54 7.04
CA LEU A 429 -18.30 7.99 5.94
C LEU A 429 -16.80 7.87 6.28
N GLN A 430 -16.39 8.30 7.48
CA GLN A 430 -15.02 8.16 7.96
C GLN A 430 -14.66 6.70 8.26
N THR A 431 -15.60 5.91 8.80
CA THR A 431 -15.40 4.47 9.03
C THR A 431 -15.10 3.74 7.72
N GLU A 432 -15.87 4.02 6.67
CA GLU A 432 -15.68 3.42 5.35
C GLU A 432 -14.37 3.87 4.69
N LEU A 433 -14.03 5.16 4.80
CA LEU A 433 -12.74 5.70 4.34
C LEU A 433 -11.57 4.96 5.01
N ILE A 434 -11.65 4.75 6.33
CA ILE A 434 -10.60 4.07 7.08
C ILE A 434 -10.46 2.61 6.64
N LYS A 435 -11.58 1.88 6.61
CA LYS A 435 -11.60 0.46 6.24
C LYS A 435 -11.02 0.19 4.87
N LYS A 436 -11.44 0.98 3.88
CA LYS A 436 -11.19 0.67 2.48
C LYS A 436 -9.95 1.35 1.93
N GLN A 437 -9.61 2.55 2.40
CA GLN A 437 -8.54 3.33 1.80
C GLN A 437 -7.38 3.66 2.76
N ILE A 438 -7.63 4.01 4.03
CA ILE A 438 -6.56 4.55 4.90
C ILE A 438 -5.78 3.47 5.66
N ASN A 439 -6.42 2.40 6.14
CA ASN A 439 -5.75 1.46 7.04
C ASN A 439 -4.55 0.77 6.37
N GLY A 440 -3.35 0.92 6.94
CA GLY A 440 -2.09 0.45 6.37
C GLY A 440 -1.51 1.30 5.22
N LEU A 441 -2.17 2.41 4.84
CA LEU A 441 -1.70 3.37 3.83
C LEU A 441 -1.05 4.60 4.48
N SER A 442 -1.74 5.23 5.43
CA SER A 442 -1.29 6.42 6.14
C SER A 442 -2.00 6.54 7.50
N ASP A 443 -1.47 7.39 8.37
CA ASP A 443 -2.25 7.86 9.50
C ASP A 443 -3.22 8.97 9.05
N LEU A 444 -4.37 9.08 9.70
CA LEU A 444 -5.39 10.08 9.37
C LEU A 444 -5.73 10.96 10.57
N TYR A 445 -5.66 12.28 10.35
CA TYR A 445 -6.03 13.30 11.31
C TYR A 445 -7.10 14.23 10.75
N LEU A 446 -7.96 14.74 11.63
CA LEU A 446 -8.95 15.76 11.34
C LEU A 446 -8.65 17.01 12.15
N LYS A 447 -8.26 18.09 11.48
CA LYS A 447 -8.09 19.40 12.09
C LYS A 447 -9.26 20.28 11.68
N ALA A 448 -9.99 20.87 12.64
CA ALA A 448 -11.17 21.64 12.29
C ALA A 448 -11.53 22.74 13.29
N ASP A 449 -12.26 23.72 12.77
CA ASP A 449 -13.18 24.56 13.51
C ASP A 449 -14.46 23.75 13.78
N PHE A 450 -14.85 23.59 15.04
CA PHE A 450 -16.04 22.85 15.47
C PHE A 450 -17.23 23.79 15.76
N GLY A 451 -17.12 25.06 15.37
CA GLY A 451 -18.03 26.14 15.72
C GLY A 451 -17.83 26.64 17.15
N HIS A 452 -18.51 27.73 17.50
CA HIS A 452 -18.51 28.29 18.86
C HIS A 452 -17.10 28.57 19.42
N SER A 453 -16.15 28.97 18.57
CA SER A 453 -14.74 29.19 18.93
C SER A 453 -14.04 27.96 19.51
N GLN A 454 -14.46 26.75 19.10
CA GLN A 454 -13.82 25.50 19.47
C GLN A 454 -12.98 24.97 18.32
N PHE A 455 -11.68 24.84 18.52
CA PHE A 455 -10.75 24.37 17.50
C PHE A 455 -9.96 23.18 18.03
N ALA A 456 -9.89 22.11 17.25
CA ALA A 456 -9.14 20.94 17.65
C ALA A 456 -8.56 20.17 16.45
N GLU A 457 -7.51 19.42 16.73
CA GLU A 457 -7.07 18.30 15.93
C GLU A 457 -7.50 17.01 16.62
N ILE A 458 -8.10 16.10 15.86
CA ILE A 458 -8.58 14.81 16.34
C ILE A 458 -7.84 13.73 15.56
N ASN A 459 -7.21 12.82 16.31
CA ASN A 459 -6.72 11.58 15.76
C ASN A 459 -7.91 10.73 15.27
N LEU A 460 -7.99 10.49 13.95
CA LEU A 460 -8.98 9.58 13.39
C LEU A 460 -8.43 8.16 13.24
N TRP A 461 -7.15 8.01 12.91
CA TRP A 461 -6.53 6.71 12.65
C TRP A 461 -4.99 6.75 12.70
N ASP A 462 -4.37 6.46 13.84
CA ASP A 462 -2.89 6.33 13.94
C ASP A 462 -2.42 5.15 14.84
N GLY A 463 -3.36 4.34 15.32
CA GLY A 463 -3.11 3.21 16.23
C GLY A 463 -3.23 3.54 17.71
N ASN A 464 -3.28 4.82 18.07
CA ASN A 464 -3.51 5.28 19.43
C ASN A 464 -5.01 5.50 19.72
N PRO A 465 -5.41 5.65 20.99
CA PRO A 465 -6.74 6.12 21.34
C PRO A 465 -7.07 7.45 20.62
N ARG A 466 -8.36 7.61 20.29
CA ARG A 466 -8.84 8.87 19.69
C ARG A 466 -8.77 9.97 20.74
N GLU A 467 -7.81 10.86 20.57
CA GLU A 467 -7.57 12.01 21.43
C GLU A 467 -7.75 13.32 20.65
N LYS A 468 -8.01 14.39 21.40
CA LYS A 468 -8.09 15.75 20.88
C LYS A 468 -6.86 16.55 21.32
N LYS A 469 -6.33 17.34 20.41
CA LYS A 469 -5.38 18.42 20.70
C LYS A 469 -6.10 19.74 20.46
N ILE A 470 -6.30 20.52 21.53
CA ILE A 470 -6.96 21.82 21.44
C ILE A 470 -6.04 22.80 20.71
N LEU A 471 -6.65 23.64 19.86
CA LEU A 471 -5.96 24.66 19.08
C LEU A 471 -6.45 26.05 19.49
N ASN A 472 -5.57 27.04 19.42
CA ASN A 472 -5.93 28.43 19.74
C ASN A 472 -6.84 29.03 18.67
N LYS A 473 -6.58 28.71 17.40
CA LYS A 473 -7.35 29.16 16.24
C LYS A 473 -7.15 28.20 15.09
N PHE A 474 -8.22 27.93 14.35
CA PHE A 474 -8.20 27.26 13.07
C PHE A 474 -9.43 27.70 12.27
N HIS A 475 -9.39 27.58 10.95
CA HIS A 475 -10.54 27.87 10.09
C HIS A 475 -10.74 26.70 9.15
N GLY A 476 -11.99 26.33 8.84
CA GLY A 476 -12.24 25.24 7.93
C GLY A 476 -12.20 23.85 8.57
N VAL A 477 -12.16 22.86 7.67
CA VAL A 477 -12.04 21.44 7.99
C VAL A 477 -10.94 20.85 7.12
N GLN A 478 -9.93 20.26 7.75
CA GLN A 478 -8.74 19.72 7.11
C GLN A 478 -8.58 18.24 7.45
N TYR A 479 -8.50 17.42 6.40
CA TYR A 479 -8.07 16.04 6.50
C TYR A 479 -6.57 15.97 6.20
N THR A 480 -5.82 15.27 7.04
CA THR A 480 -4.38 15.11 6.89
C THR A 480 -4.02 13.64 6.85
N LEU A 481 -3.46 13.20 5.72
CA LEU A 481 -2.87 11.88 5.52
C LEU A 481 -1.37 12.00 5.79
N LYS A 482 -0.89 11.27 6.80
CA LYS A 482 0.52 11.26 7.20
C LYS A 482 1.15 9.92 6.84
N PHE A 483 2.06 9.94 5.87
CA PHE A 483 2.80 8.77 5.41
C PHE A 483 4.12 8.66 6.16
N LYS A 484 4.30 7.56 6.88
CA LYS A 484 5.54 7.24 7.60
C LYS A 484 6.56 6.70 6.61
N LYS A 485 7.75 7.31 6.56
CA LYS A 485 8.87 6.81 5.75
C LYS A 485 9.64 5.70 6.46
#